data_AF-A0A1G4TG28-F1
#
_entry.id   AF-A0A1G4TG28-F1
#
_cell.length_a   1.000
_cell.length_b   1.000
_cell.length_c   1.000
_cell.angle_alpha   90.00
_cell.angle_beta   90.00
_cell.angle_gamma   90.00
#
_symmetry.space_group_name_H-M   'P 1'
#
loop_
_entity.id
_entity.type
_entity.pdbx_description
1 polymer ?
#
loop_
_entity_poly.entity_id
_entity_poly.type
_entity_poly.pdbx_seq_one_letter_code
_entity_poly.pdbx_strand_id
1 'polypeptide(L)'
;MNQGDVFTFLAADNRYKVIICTSIYKARSPHYCIFAALTYDNEEIPVIEDAINSGFWGKAVYKGGNFKYPDSQIQCMWQYHPEIKPYYLGSYGLLIWRKDFLQFKDNMKFVGNLKIINDLDKNVNSSMNASSWLTLQRFFNSEISKVLTYRSQKVFEVRSVLCQ
;
A
#
# COMPACT_ATOMS: atom_id res chain seq x y z
N MET A 1 -1.49 -15.31 -3.22
CA MET A 1 -1.62 -13.92 -2.73
C MET A 1 -2.30 -13.94 -1.38
N ASN A 2 -1.60 -13.36 -0.42
CA ASN A 2 -1.97 -13.15 0.96
C ASN A 2 -1.82 -11.67 1.29
N GLN A 3 -2.52 -11.22 2.33
CA GLN A 3 -2.27 -9.89 2.88
C GLN A 3 -0.82 -9.82 3.35
N GLY A 4 -0.18 -8.68 3.14
CA GLY A 4 1.22 -8.47 3.45
C GLY A 4 2.18 -8.88 2.33
N ASP A 5 1.72 -9.56 1.28
CA ASP A 5 2.60 -9.91 0.15
C ASP A 5 3.17 -8.64 -0.48
N VAL A 6 4.50 -8.57 -0.54
CA VAL A 6 5.27 -7.48 -1.13
C VAL A 6 5.73 -7.90 -2.52
N PHE A 7 5.44 -7.07 -3.51
CA PHE A 7 5.87 -7.26 -4.88
C PHE A 7 6.69 -6.06 -5.35
N THR A 8 7.69 -6.35 -6.17
CA THR A 8 8.46 -5.35 -6.90
C THR A 8 8.29 -5.52 -8.40
N PHE A 9 8.48 -4.44 -9.14
CA PHE A 9 8.56 -4.46 -10.59
C PHE A 9 9.42 -3.32 -11.10
N LEU A 10 10.01 -3.52 -12.27
CA LEU A 10 10.75 -2.47 -12.97
C LEU A 10 9.75 -1.51 -13.63
N ALA A 11 9.82 -0.24 -13.29
CA ALA A 11 9.01 0.79 -13.94
C ALA A 11 9.68 1.32 -15.23
N ALA A 12 8.91 2.04 -16.05
CA ALA A 12 9.38 2.58 -17.33
C ALA A 12 10.51 3.62 -17.21
N ASP A 13 10.75 4.16 -16.02
CA ASP A 13 11.92 4.98 -15.68
C ASP A 13 13.18 4.12 -15.37
N ASN A 14 13.10 2.81 -15.57
CA ASN A 14 14.13 1.81 -15.24
C ASN A 14 14.48 1.74 -13.75
N ARG A 15 13.54 2.10 -12.87
CA ARG A 15 13.69 1.95 -11.42
C ARG A 15 12.67 0.97 -10.86
N TYR A 16 13.11 0.11 -9.96
CA TYR A 16 12.24 -0.79 -9.21
C TYR A 16 11.35 0.00 -8.26
N LYS A 17 10.07 -0.32 -8.31
CA LYS A 17 9.04 0.19 -7.40
C LYS A 17 8.50 -0.96 -6.56
N VAL A 18 7.85 -0.64 -5.46
CA VAL A 18 7.29 -1.64 -4.54
C VAL A 18 5.82 -1.37 -4.23
N ILE A 19 5.03 -2.44 -4.21
CA ILE A 19 3.65 -2.45 -3.72
C ILE A 19 3.49 -3.54 -2.65
N ILE A 20 2.63 -3.28 -1.67
CA ILE A 20 2.27 -4.25 -0.62
C ILE A 20 0.77 -4.53 -0.66
N CYS A 21 0.37 -5.81 -0.63
CA CYS A 21 -1.03 -6.20 -0.60
C CYS A 21 -1.64 -5.90 0.77
N THR A 22 -2.55 -4.93 0.86
CA THR A 22 -3.19 -4.51 2.12
C THR A 22 -4.46 -5.30 2.41
N SER A 23 -5.17 -5.77 1.39
CA SER A 23 -6.37 -6.58 1.58
C SER A 23 -6.70 -7.43 0.36
N ILE A 24 -7.45 -8.51 0.59
CA ILE A 24 -7.87 -9.46 -0.44
C ILE A 24 -9.37 -9.72 -0.28
N TYR A 25 -10.12 -9.48 -1.35
CA TYR A 25 -11.56 -9.68 -1.38
C TYR A 25 -11.91 -10.89 -2.25
N LYS A 26 -12.33 -11.97 -1.59
CA LYS A 26 -12.69 -13.27 -2.19
C LYS A 26 -14.15 -13.69 -1.97
N ALA A 27 -14.95 -12.89 -1.25
CA ALA A 27 -16.28 -13.30 -0.81
C ALA A 27 -17.28 -13.49 -1.97
N ARG A 28 -17.21 -12.66 -3.01
CA ARG A 28 -18.03 -12.77 -4.22
C ARG A 28 -17.25 -12.23 -5.42
N SER A 29 -17.44 -12.86 -6.58
CA SER A 29 -16.91 -12.35 -7.85
C SER A 29 -17.53 -10.98 -8.16
N PRO A 30 -16.75 -10.02 -8.69
CA PRO A 30 -15.34 -10.14 -9.07
C PRO A 30 -14.35 -10.03 -7.90
N HIS A 31 -13.36 -10.94 -7.86
CA HIS A 31 -12.29 -10.92 -6.85
C HIS A 31 -11.26 -9.84 -7.16
N TYR A 32 -10.79 -9.16 -6.13
CA TYR A 32 -9.76 -8.13 -6.24
C TYR A 32 -8.88 -8.10 -5.01
N CYS A 33 -7.72 -7.48 -5.16
CA CYS A 33 -6.80 -7.20 -4.08
C CYS A 33 -6.54 -5.70 -4.06
N ILE A 34 -6.32 -5.15 -2.88
CA ILE A 34 -5.90 -3.76 -2.73
C ILE A 34 -4.42 -3.77 -2.34
N PHE A 35 -3.67 -2.90 -2.99
CA PHE A 35 -2.26 -2.69 -2.71
C PHE A 35 -2.02 -1.25 -2.25
N ALA A 36 -1.04 -1.04 -1.38
CA ALA A 36 -0.48 0.28 -1.13
C ALA A 36 0.81 0.44 -1.94
N ALA A 37 1.00 1.62 -2.52
CA ALA A 37 2.25 2.01 -3.14
C ALA A 37 3.27 2.39 -2.07
N LEU A 38 4.46 1.83 -2.14
CA LEU A 38 5.59 2.24 -1.30
C LEU A 38 6.43 3.31 -2.00
N THR A 39 7.21 4.04 -1.22
CA THR A 39 8.14 5.07 -1.71
C THR A 39 9.46 4.52 -2.21
N TYR A 40 9.65 3.19 -2.23
CA TYR A 40 10.86 2.57 -2.78
C TYR A 40 10.99 2.91 -4.26
N ASP A 41 12.16 3.45 -4.60
CA ASP A 41 12.49 3.93 -5.93
C ASP A 41 14.00 3.83 -6.18
N ASN A 42 14.46 2.68 -6.68
CA ASN A 42 15.89 2.41 -6.85
C ASN A 42 16.17 1.55 -8.09
N GLU A 43 17.41 1.57 -8.59
CA GLU A 43 17.85 0.74 -9.72
C GLU A 43 18.09 -0.72 -9.32
N GLU A 44 18.28 -0.98 -8.02
CA GLU A 44 18.49 -2.32 -7.47
C GLU A 44 17.17 -3.02 -7.12
N ILE A 45 17.15 -4.35 -7.26
CA ILE A 45 16.01 -5.18 -6.85
C ILE A 45 15.92 -5.12 -5.31
N PRO A 46 14.77 -4.71 -4.73
CA PRO A 46 14.62 -4.59 -3.29
C PRO A 46 14.68 -5.94 -2.59
N VAL A 47 15.22 -5.92 -1.37
CA VAL A 47 14.99 -6.95 -0.35
C VAL A 47 13.83 -6.57 0.57
N ILE A 48 13.42 -7.47 1.47
CA ILE A 48 12.25 -7.22 2.31
C ILE A 48 12.48 -6.08 3.31
N GLU A 49 13.72 -5.88 3.78
CA GLU A 49 14.12 -4.77 4.65
C GLU A 49 13.88 -3.41 3.98
N ASP A 50 14.05 -3.31 2.66
CA ASP A 50 13.78 -2.07 1.92
C ASP A 50 12.30 -1.70 1.98
N ALA A 51 11.40 -2.70 1.91
CA ALA A 51 9.97 -2.47 2.08
C ALA A 51 9.61 -2.04 3.51
N ILE A 52 10.28 -2.61 4.52
CA ILE A 52 10.11 -2.22 5.93
C ILE A 52 10.57 -0.78 6.17
N ASN A 53 11.67 -0.37 5.55
CA ASN A 53 12.25 0.97 5.70
C ASN A 53 11.64 2.02 4.75
N SER A 54 10.72 1.61 3.89
CA SER A 54 10.01 2.52 2.99
C SER A 54 8.86 3.22 3.69
N GLY A 55 8.41 4.31 3.06
CA GLY A 55 7.11 4.88 3.34
C GLY A 55 6.01 4.26 2.48
N PHE A 56 4.75 4.42 2.89
CA PHE A 56 3.57 4.18 2.08
C PHE A 56 2.70 5.42 2.06
N TRP A 57 1.89 5.56 1.01
CA TRP A 57 0.98 6.69 0.89
C TRP A 57 -0.36 6.41 1.57
N GLY A 58 -0.83 7.34 2.39
CA GLY A 58 -2.04 7.17 3.19
C GLY A 58 -2.60 8.45 3.78
N LYS A 59 -3.53 8.31 4.73
CA LYS A 59 -4.08 9.42 5.53
C LYS A 59 -4.20 9.04 7.00
N ALA A 60 -4.08 10.06 7.83
CA ALA A 60 -4.53 10.02 9.22
C ALA A 60 -6.03 10.38 9.27
N VAL A 61 -6.87 9.46 9.72
CA VAL A 61 -8.33 9.61 9.77
C VAL A 61 -8.83 9.53 11.21
N TYR A 62 -9.82 10.37 11.55
CA TYR A 62 -10.28 10.50 12.93
C TYR A 62 -11.01 9.23 13.36
N LYS A 63 -10.91 8.93 14.66
CA LYS A 63 -11.44 7.76 15.40
C LYS A 63 -12.95 7.48 15.27
N GLY A 64 -13.69 8.25 14.47
CA GLY A 64 -15.15 8.19 14.35
C GLY A 64 -15.73 7.34 13.21
N GLY A 65 -14.91 6.72 12.35
CA GLY A 65 -15.39 6.06 11.13
C GLY A 65 -14.99 4.58 10.98
N ASN A 66 -15.99 3.72 10.82
CA ASN A 66 -16.02 2.37 10.23
C ASN A 66 -15.15 1.24 10.81
N PHE A 67 -13.85 1.41 11.11
CA PHE A 67 -13.01 0.31 11.62
C PHE A 67 -12.01 0.76 12.69
N LYS A 68 -12.16 0.22 13.91
CA LYS A 68 -11.29 0.55 15.05
C LYS A 68 -10.18 -0.49 15.18
N TYR A 69 -8.93 -0.03 15.13
CA TYR A 69 -7.79 -0.85 15.46
C TYR A 69 -7.73 -1.17 16.97
N PRO A 70 -7.17 -2.33 17.35
CA PRO A 70 -6.74 -2.58 18.73
C PRO A 70 -5.81 -1.49 19.24
N ASP A 71 -5.90 -1.16 20.53
CA ASP A 71 -5.10 -0.08 21.11
C ASP A 71 -3.59 -0.31 20.95
N SER A 72 -3.11 -1.56 20.98
CA SER A 72 -1.70 -1.90 20.73
C SER A 72 -1.23 -1.49 19.33
N GLN A 73 -2.05 -1.68 18.30
CA GLN A 73 -1.74 -1.27 16.94
C GLN A 73 -1.77 0.25 16.80
N ILE A 74 -2.69 0.92 17.49
CA ILE A 74 -2.76 2.39 17.53
C ILE A 74 -1.50 2.97 18.21
N GLN A 75 -1.06 2.37 19.31
CA GLN A 75 0.18 2.80 19.97
C GLN A 75 1.40 2.60 19.06
N CYS A 76 1.46 1.50 18.32
CA CYS A 76 2.50 1.29 17.31
C CYS A 76 2.50 2.43 16.26
N MET A 77 1.33 2.79 15.71
CA MET A 77 1.24 3.93 14.78
C MET A 77 1.77 5.22 15.40
N TRP A 78 1.35 5.53 16.63
CA TRP A 78 1.72 6.76 17.32
C TRP A 78 3.16 6.78 17.85
N GLN A 79 3.81 5.63 17.95
CA GLN A 79 5.24 5.53 18.26
C GLN A 79 6.09 6.09 17.11
N TYR A 80 5.72 5.77 15.87
CA TYR A 80 6.40 6.26 14.67
C TYR A 80 5.88 7.63 14.22
N HIS A 81 4.59 7.89 14.43
CA HIS A 81 3.92 9.12 14.01
C HIS A 81 3.13 9.77 15.15
N PRO A 82 3.78 10.33 16.19
CA PRO A 82 3.09 10.93 17.33
C PRO A 82 2.23 12.16 16.95
N GLU A 83 2.58 12.84 15.85
CA GLU A 83 1.91 14.02 15.31
C GLU A 83 0.49 13.73 14.81
N ILE A 84 0.15 12.47 14.54
CA ILE A 84 -1.18 12.08 14.09
C ILE A 84 -2.13 11.81 15.25
N LYS A 85 -1.77 11.98 16.53
CA LYS A 85 -2.75 11.80 17.63
C LYS A 85 -3.93 12.78 17.48
N PRO A 86 -5.19 12.36 17.67
CA PRO A 86 -5.71 11.03 18.04
C PRO A 86 -6.22 10.19 16.84
N TYR A 87 -5.69 10.42 15.65
CA TYR A 87 -6.08 9.81 14.37
C TYR A 87 -5.43 8.42 14.17
N TYR A 88 -6.00 7.64 13.24
CA TYR A 88 -5.50 6.34 12.79
C TYR A 88 -4.98 6.41 11.36
N LEU A 89 -4.04 5.55 11.01
CA LEU A 89 -3.55 5.46 9.64
C LEU A 89 -4.43 4.55 8.80
N GLY A 90 -4.58 4.91 7.54
CA GLY A 90 -4.91 3.96 6.49
C GLY A 90 -4.17 4.28 5.20
N SER A 91 -4.16 3.33 4.27
CA SER A 91 -3.40 3.40 3.02
C SER A 91 -4.26 3.83 1.84
N TYR A 92 -3.68 4.59 0.90
CA TYR A 92 -4.25 4.78 -0.42
C TYR A 92 -4.25 3.46 -1.20
N GLY A 93 -5.41 3.05 -1.69
CA GLY A 93 -5.58 1.77 -2.35
C GLY A 93 -5.34 1.79 -3.87
N LEU A 94 -4.51 0.87 -4.36
CA LEU A 94 -4.48 0.44 -5.75
C LEU A 94 -5.32 -0.83 -5.87
N LEU A 95 -6.54 -0.71 -6.39
CA LEU A 95 -7.44 -1.84 -6.60
C LEU A 95 -7.04 -2.55 -7.88
N ILE A 96 -6.61 -3.81 -7.75
CA ILE A 96 -6.24 -4.68 -8.87
C ILE A 96 -7.17 -5.89 -8.86
N TRP A 97 -7.97 -6.06 -9.92
CA TRP A 97 -8.79 -7.24 -10.10
C TRP A 97 -7.92 -8.47 -10.27
N ARG A 98 -8.40 -9.64 -9.81
CA ARG A 98 -7.66 -10.91 -9.96
C ARG A 98 -7.27 -11.19 -11.42
N LYS A 99 -8.18 -10.92 -12.37
CA LYS A 99 -7.92 -11.10 -13.80
C LYS A 99 -6.77 -10.23 -14.32
N ASP A 100 -6.63 -9.02 -13.79
CA ASP A 100 -5.61 -8.06 -14.20
C ASP A 100 -4.29 -8.40 -13.52
N PHE A 101 -4.33 -8.77 -12.24
CA PHE A 101 -3.14 -9.27 -11.52
C PHE A 101 -2.51 -10.48 -12.23
N LEU A 102 -3.32 -11.40 -12.75
CA LEU A 102 -2.82 -12.56 -13.51
C LEU A 102 -2.08 -12.16 -14.80
N GLN A 103 -2.37 -10.99 -15.37
CA GLN A 103 -1.64 -10.43 -16.50
C GLN A 103 -0.36 -9.70 -16.06
N PHE A 104 -0.33 -9.18 -14.82
CA PHE A 104 0.83 -8.46 -14.30
C PHE A 104 1.88 -9.38 -13.69
N LYS A 105 1.47 -10.58 -13.26
CA LYS A 105 2.30 -11.47 -12.44
C LYS A 105 3.68 -11.74 -13.03
N ASP A 106 3.80 -11.84 -14.34
CA ASP A 106 5.07 -12.18 -15.01
C ASP A 106 6.02 -10.96 -15.06
N ASN A 107 5.50 -9.75 -14.86
CA ASN A 107 6.26 -8.51 -14.73
C ASN A 107 6.58 -8.15 -13.27
N MET A 108 6.04 -8.89 -12.31
CA MET A 108 6.22 -8.66 -10.88
C MET A 108 7.07 -9.76 -10.26
N LYS A 109 7.92 -9.40 -9.30
CA LYS A 109 8.68 -10.33 -8.48
C LYS A 109 8.18 -10.26 -7.05
N PHE A 110 7.95 -11.42 -6.44
CA PHE A 110 7.65 -11.50 -5.02
C PHE A 110 8.92 -11.24 -4.21
N VAL A 111 8.84 -10.32 -3.24
CA VAL A 111 9.97 -9.91 -2.40
C VAL A 111 9.89 -10.57 -1.02
N GLY A 112 8.68 -10.74 -0.49
CA GLY A 112 8.44 -11.33 0.83
C GLY A 112 7.03 -11.04 1.32
N ASN A 113 6.74 -11.40 2.58
CA ASN A 113 5.47 -11.13 3.22
C ASN A 113 5.71 -10.39 4.54
N LEU A 114 5.02 -9.27 4.73
CA LEU A 114 5.03 -8.50 5.97
C LEU A 114 3.73 -8.71 6.72
N LYS A 115 3.81 -9.04 8.01
CA LYS A 115 2.63 -9.10 8.88
C LYS A 115 2.16 -7.68 9.16
N ILE A 116 1.27 -7.14 8.33
CA ILE A 116 0.68 -5.80 8.49
C ILE A 116 -0.63 -5.85 9.28
N ILE A 117 -1.04 -4.71 9.80
CA ILE A 117 -2.37 -4.57 10.42
C ILE A 117 -3.48 -4.83 9.39
N ASN A 118 -4.60 -5.37 9.88
CA ASN A 118 -5.77 -5.61 9.06
C ASN A 118 -6.44 -4.29 8.64
N ASP A 119 -7.25 -4.32 7.58
CA ASP A 119 -8.16 -3.22 7.25
C ASP A 119 -7.50 -1.84 7.05
N LEU A 120 -6.21 -1.82 6.71
CA LEU A 120 -5.45 -0.59 6.41
C LEU A 120 -6.08 0.20 5.25
N ASP A 121 -6.68 -0.50 4.30
CA ASP A 121 -7.44 0.06 3.18
C ASP A 121 -8.80 0.65 3.57
N LYS A 122 -9.38 0.24 4.70
CA LYS A 122 -10.72 0.69 5.13
C LYS A 122 -10.72 2.02 5.85
N ASN A 123 -9.58 2.39 6.43
CA ASN A 123 -9.41 3.67 7.12
C ASN A 123 -8.93 4.80 6.21
N VAL A 124 -9.11 4.66 4.89
CA VAL A 124 -9.00 5.73 3.89
C VAL A 124 -10.10 5.60 2.85
N ASN A 125 -10.91 6.66 2.67
CA ASN A 125 -11.91 6.69 1.59
C ASN A 125 -11.27 7.12 0.26
N SER A 126 -10.24 6.40 -0.18
CA SER A 126 -9.56 6.72 -1.43
C SER A 126 -8.76 5.55 -1.98
N SER A 127 -9.14 5.15 -3.19
CA SER A 127 -8.42 4.20 -4.00
C SER A 127 -8.50 4.62 -5.48
N MET A 128 -7.74 3.94 -6.33
CA MET A 128 -7.92 3.96 -7.77
C MET A 128 -7.89 2.53 -8.32
N ASN A 129 -8.58 2.33 -9.43
CA ASN A 129 -8.45 1.11 -10.21
C ASN A 129 -7.10 1.12 -10.94
N ALA A 130 -6.26 0.13 -10.69
CA ALA A 130 -5.03 -0.14 -11.41
C ALA A 130 -5.23 -1.37 -12.32
N SER A 131 -6.17 -1.26 -13.25
CA SER A 131 -6.69 -2.37 -14.07
C SER A 131 -5.86 -2.68 -15.32
N SER A 132 -4.70 -2.04 -15.51
CA SER A 132 -3.77 -2.41 -16.57
C SER A 132 -2.32 -2.16 -16.14
N TRP A 133 -1.39 -2.87 -16.79
CA TRP A 133 0.04 -2.70 -16.54
C TRP A 133 0.48 -1.26 -16.84
N LEU A 134 -0.01 -0.71 -17.96
CA LEU A 134 0.26 0.67 -18.36
C LEU A 134 -0.26 1.67 -17.31
N THR A 135 -1.43 1.44 -16.72
CA THR A 135 -1.96 2.29 -15.65
C THR A 135 -1.06 2.27 -14.42
N LEU A 136 -0.61 1.08 -14.00
CA LEU A 136 0.30 0.94 -12.86
C LEU A 136 1.63 1.66 -13.14
N GLN A 137 2.20 1.44 -14.33
CA GLN A 137 3.43 2.07 -14.78
C GLN A 137 3.32 3.61 -14.81
N ARG A 138 2.26 4.16 -15.42
CA ARG A 138 2.04 5.61 -15.49
C ARG A 138 1.85 6.24 -14.11
N PHE A 139 1.15 5.53 -13.23
CA PHE A 139 0.97 5.95 -11.84
C PHE A 139 2.32 6.20 -11.19
N PHE A 140 3.21 5.21 -11.15
CA PHE A 140 4.51 5.35 -10.48
C PHE A 140 5.47 6.33 -11.16
N ASN A 141 5.50 6.43 -12.48
CA ASN A 141 6.49 7.24 -13.19
C ASN A 141 6.19 8.74 -13.23
N SER A 142 4.91 9.14 -13.18
CA SER A 142 4.54 10.52 -13.52
C SER A 142 3.34 11.08 -12.75
N GLU A 143 2.49 10.22 -12.22
CA GLU A 143 1.20 10.64 -11.68
C GLU A 143 1.13 10.50 -10.16
N ILE A 144 2.00 9.69 -9.52
CA ILE A 144 1.91 9.34 -8.09
C ILE A 144 1.87 10.59 -7.22
N SER A 145 2.88 11.46 -7.30
CA SER A 145 2.95 12.68 -6.50
C SER A 145 1.76 13.61 -6.77
N LYS A 146 1.34 13.76 -8.03
CA LYS A 146 0.23 14.64 -8.43
C LYS A 146 -1.11 14.11 -7.91
N VAL A 147 -1.42 12.84 -8.16
CA VAL A 147 -2.66 12.16 -7.78
C VAL A 147 -2.79 12.12 -6.26
N LEU A 148 -1.71 11.76 -5.57
CA LEU A 148 -1.74 11.54 -4.13
C LEU A 148 -1.77 12.87 -3.36
N THR A 149 -1.04 13.88 -3.81
CA THR A 149 -1.13 15.24 -3.24
C THR A 149 -2.53 15.84 -3.45
N TYR A 150 -3.10 15.73 -4.67
CA TYR A 150 -4.47 16.18 -4.95
C TYR A 150 -5.50 15.49 -4.04
N ARG A 151 -5.28 14.22 -3.72
CA ARG A 151 -6.13 13.45 -2.80
C ARG A 151 -5.76 13.64 -1.32
N SER A 152 -4.87 14.57 -1.00
CA SER A 152 -4.37 14.88 0.35
C SER A 152 -3.76 13.67 1.07
N GLN A 153 -3.16 12.74 0.33
CA GLN A 153 -2.39 11.64 0.91
C GLN A 153 -1.02 12.15 1.34
N LYS A 154 -0.50 11.58 2.42
CA LYS A 154 0.85 11.82 2.95
C LYS A 154 1.61 10.50 2.99
N VAL A 155 2.93 10.59 3.13
CA VAL A 155 3.79 9.43 3.34
C VAL A 155 3.86 9.12 4.83
N PHE A 156 3.69 7.86 5.19
CA PHE A 156 3.89 7.30 6.53
C PHE A 156 4.82 6.11 6.46
N GLU A 157 5.53 5.80 7.55
CA GLU A 157 6.48 4.70 7.60
C GLU A 157 5.76 3.35 7.60
N VAL A 158 6.20 2.39 6.78
CA VAL A 158 5.64 1.02 6.80
C VAL A 158 5.75 0.39 8.19
N ARG A 159 6.80 0.70 8.94
CA ARG A 159 6.99 0.24 10.34
C ARG A 159 5.81 0.56 11.25
N SER A 160 5.10 1.65 11.00
CA SER A 160 3.97 2.09 11.82
C SER A 160 2.72 1.23 11.64
N VAL A 161 2.72 0.31 10.67
CA VAL A 161 1.57 -0.55 10.33
C VAL A 161 1.93 -2.05 10.35
N LEU A 162 3.08 -2.40 10.92
CA LEU A 162 3.45 -3.80 11.16
C LEU A 162 2.77 -4.32 12.45
N CYS A 163 2.26 -5.55 12.40
CA CYS A 163 1.82 -6.27 13.58
C CYS A 163 3.05 -6.82 14.31
N GLN A 164 3.32 -6.29 15.49
CA GLN A 164 4.21 -6.94 16.47
C GLN A 164 3.51 -8.19 17.04
#